data_AF-A0ABD6A4Y4-F1
#
_entry.id   AF-A0ABD6A4Y4-F1
#
_cell.length_a   1.000
_cell.length_b   1.000
_cell.length_c   1.000
_cell.angle_alpha   90.00
_cell.angle_beta   90.00
_cell.angle_gamma   90.00
#
_symmetry.space_group_name_H-M   'P 1'
#
loop_
_entity.id
_entity.type
_entity.pdbx_description
1 polymer ?
#
loop_
_entity_poly.entity_id
_entity_poly.type
_entity_poly.pdbx_seq_one_letter_code
_entity_poly.pdbx_strand_id
1 'polypeptide(L)'
;MTTIDVDGERASDGLLSLVIAVVEVLVEALEREAVRRMESGTLTDEEIERVGAQLAALEEELEELKASQGLEEPVDDLRADLDGLVGQFLDRVEETPTGWEVRDDA
;
A
#
# COMPACT_ATOMS: atom_id res chain seq x y z
N MET A 1 11.77 2.52 -29.81
CA MET A 1 11.17 1.37 -29.10
C MET A 1 12.21 0.95 -28.08
N THR A 2 12.06 1.42 -26.85
CA THR A 2 13.05 1.17 -25.79
C THR A 2 12.83 -0.26 -25.33
N THR A 3 13.61 -1.19 -25.86
CA THR A 3 13.65 -2.55 -25.33
C THR A 3 14.22 -2.44 -23.93
N ILE A 4 13.38 -2.61 -22.91
CA ILE A 4 13.84 -2.77 -21.54
C ILE A 4 14.43 -4.17 -21.49
N ASP A 5 15.76 -4.24 -21.57
CA ASP A 5 16.53 -5.45 -21.31
C ASP A 5 16.52 -5.65 -19.80
N VAL A 6 15.57 -6.45 -19.31
CA VAL A 6 15.52 -6.81 -17.90
C VAL A 6 16.21 -8.16 -17.75
N ASP A 7 17.37 -8.17 -17.12
CA ASP A 7 17.99 -9.41 -16.62
C ASP A 7 16.93 -10.18 -15.83
N GLY A 8 16.60 -11.41 -16.25
CA GLY A 8 15.40 -12.13 -15.79
C GLY A 8 15.31 -12.29 -14.28
N GLU A 9 16.42 -12.60 -13.60
CA GLU A 9 16.49 -12.61 -12.13
C GLU A 9 16.21 -11.23 -11.53
N ARG A 10 16.84 -10.16 -12.02
CA ARG A 10 16.61 -8.79 -11.50
C ARG A 10 15.19 -8.29 -11.77
N ALA A 11 14.58 -8.72 -12.87
CA ALA A 11 13.19 -8.44 -13.20
C ALA A 11 12.23 -9.10 -12.20
N SER A 12 12.54 -10.33 -11.84
CA SER A 12 11.73 -11.16 -10.95
C SER A 12 11.79 -10.63 -9.52
N ASP A 13 12.99 -10.25 -9.07
CA ASP A 13 13.19 -9.64 -7.75
C ASP A 13 12.45 -8.30 -7.66
N GLY A 14 12.59 -7.43 -8.67
CA GLY A 14 11.88 -6.14 -8.69
C GLY A 14 10.35 -6.27 -8.72
N LEU A 15 9.82 -7.25 -9.46
CA LEU A 15 8.38 -7.52 -9.45
C LEU A 15 7.93 -8.08 -8.09
N LEU A 16 8.72 -8.97 -7.49
CA LEU A 16 8.42 -9.54 -6.18
C LEU A 16 8.42 -8.47 -5.09
N SER A 17 9.43 -7.58 -5.09
CA SER A 17 9.46 -6.41 -4.21
C SER A 17 8.22 -5.53 -4.38
N LEU A 18 7.77 -5.30 -5.62
CA LEU A 18 6.55 -4.53 -5.87
C LEU A 18 5.30 -5.21 -5.33
N VAL A 19 5.16 -6.53 -5.53
CA VAL A 19 4.02 -7.27 -4.99
C VAL A 19 4.02 -7.22 -3.47
N ILE A 20 5.17 -7.43 -2.82
CA ILE A 20 5.30 -7.35 -1.37
C ILE A 20 4.90 -5.95 -0.87
N ALA A 21 5.47 -4.89 -1.44
CA ALA A 21 5.15 -3.52 -1.08
C ALA A 21 3.64 -3.21 -1.21
N VAL A 22 2.99 -3.69 -2.29
CA VAL A 22 1.55 -3.52 -2.48
C VAL A 22 0.74 -4.29 -1.43
N VAL A 23 1.14 -5.52 -1.09
CA VAL A 23 0.45 -6.31 -0.08
C VAL A 23 0.58 -5.66 1.30
N GLU A 24 1.74 -5.13 1.67
CA GLU A 24 1.91 -4.41 2.94
C GLU A 24 1.00 -3.19 3.04
N VAL A 25 0.86 -2.41 1.95
CA VAL A 25 -0.09 -1.29 1.90
C VAL A 25 -1.54 -1.77 2.10
N LEU A 26 -1.90 -2.92 1.54
CA LEU A 26 -3.23 -3.52 1.74
C LEU A 26 -3.43 -3.99 3.18
N VAL A 27 -2.41 -4.59 3.81
CA VAL A 27 -2.45 -5.00 5.21
C VAL A 27 -2.69 -3.78 6.10
N GLU A 28 -1.91 -2.71 5.95
CA GLU A 28 -2.11 -1.47 6.71
C GLU A 28 -3.51 -0.88 6.52
N ALA A 29 -4.06 -0.94 5.30
CA ALA A 29 -5.41 -0.47 5.03
C ALA A 29 -6.46 -1.35 5.72
N LEU A 30 -6.26 -2.67 5.76
CA LEU A 30 -7.12 -3.63 6.44
C LEU A 30 -7.04 -3.50 7.95
N GLU A 31 -5.86 -3.26 8.52
CA GLU A 31 -5.69 -2.96 9.94
C GLU A 31 -6.46 -1.71 10.34
N ARG A 32 -6.31 -0.63 9.56
CA ARG A 32 -7.05 0.63 9.79
C ARG A 32 -8.56 0.39 9.71
N GLU A 33 -9.02 -0.44 8.79
CA GLU A 33 -10.44 -0.80 8.69
C GLU A 33 -10.90 -1.68 9.86
N ALA A 34 -10.08 -2.63 10.30
CA ALA A 34 -10.37 -3.46 11.47
C ALA A 34 -10.56 -2.57 12.71
N VAL A 35 -9.65 -1.61 12.94
CA VAL A 35 -9.77 -0.64 14.02
C VAL A 35 -11.06 0.18 13.90
N ARG A 36 -11.39 0.71 12.72
CA ARG A 36 -12.66 1.44 12.52
C ARG A 36 -13.88 0.58 12.85
N ARG A 37 -13.87 -0.70 12.44
CA ARG A 37 -14.97 -1.62 12.71
C ARG A 37 -15.09 -1.99 14.19
N MET A 38 -13.96 -2.17 14.86
CA MET A 38 -13.88 -2.35 16.32
C MET A 38 -14.51 -1.15 17.04
N GLU A 39 -14.11 0.07 16.68
CA GLU A 39 -14.63 1.30 17.30
C GLU A 39 -16.13 1.52 17.04
N SER A 40 -16.62 1.14 15.85
CA SER A 40 -18.04 1.21 15.49
C SER A 40 -18.90 0.10 16.11
N GLY A 41 -18.30 -0.91 16.75
CA GLY A 41 -19.00 -2.08 17.28
C GLY A 41 -19.59 -3.00 16.20
N THR A 42 -19.04 -2.96 14.99
CA THR A 42 -19.51 -3.79 13.85
C THR A 42 -18.83 -5.16 13.79
N LEU A 43 -17.89 -5.44 14.69
CA LEU A 43 -17.26 -6.75 14.89
C LEU A 43 -17.48 -7.22 16.33
N THR A 44 -17.69 -8.53 16.51
CA THR A 44 -17.66 -9.14 17.85
C THR A 44 -16.23 -9.36 18.32
N ASP A 45 -16.02 -9.55 19.63
CA ASP A 45 -14.70 -9.83 20.22
C ASP A 45 -13.98 -11.01 19.53
N GLU A 46 -14.71 -12.08 19.20
CA GLU A 46 -14.18 -13.25 18.49
C GLU A 46 -13.75 -12.91 17.04
N GLU A 47 -14.48 -12.02 16.38
CA GLU A 47 -14.13 -11.57 15.03
C GLU A 47 -12.90 -10.66 15.04
N ILE A 48 -12.76 -9.83 16.08
CA ILE A 48 -11.60 -8.97 16.31
C ILE A 48 -10.34 -9.83 16.47
N GLU A 49 -10.37 -10.82 17.37
CA GLU A 49 -9.23 -11.71 17.57
C GLU A 49 -8.88 -12.47 16.30
N ARG A 50 -9.88 -12.98 15.57
CA ARG A 50 -9.64 -13.70 14.31
C ARG A 50 -8.99 -12.81 13.25
N VAL A 51 -9.47 -11.58 13.07
CA VAL A 51 -8.89 -10.63 12.11
C VAL A 51 -7.45 -10.28 12.50
N GLY A 52 -7.22 -9.94 13.78
CA GLY A 52 -5.88 -9.62 14.26
C GLY A 52 -4.89 -10.75 14.06
N ALA A 53 -5.29 -11.99 14.39
CA ALA A 53 -4.45 -13.16 14.19
C ALA A 53 -4.13 -13.44 12.71
N GLN A 54 -5.07 -13.19 11.80
CA GLN A 54 -4.87 -13.36 10.36
C GLN A 54 -3.93 -12.31 9.77
N LEU A 55 -4.06 -11.05 10.20
CA LEU A 55 -3.18 -9.97 9.74
C LEU A 55 -1.75 -10.18 10.25
N ALA A 56 -1.58 -10.52 11.53
CA ALA A 56 -0.27 -10.82 12.10
C ALA A 56 0.44 -11.99 11.42
N ALA A 57 -0.30 -13.06 11.09
CA ALA A 57 0.26 -14.20 10.36
C ALA A 57 0.69 -13.81 8.94
N LEU A 58 -0.07 -12.95 8.26
CA LEU A 58 0.29 -12.45 6.93
C LEU A 58 1.53 -11.56 6.98
N GLU A 59 1.66 -10.71 7.99
CA GLU A 59 2.88 -9.90 8.21
C GLU A 59 4.10 -10.79 8.43
N GLU A 60 3.98 -11.82 9.27
CA GLU A 60 5.06 -12.78 9.50
C GLU A 60 5.49 -13.49 8.20
N GLU A 61 4.53 -13.96 7.39
CA GLU A 61 4.81 -14.58 6.10
C GLU A 61 5.51 -13.61 5.11
N LEU A 62 5.15 -12.33 5.11
CA LEU A 62 5.79 -11.32 4.27
C LEU A 62 7.22 -11.01 4.73
N GLU A 63 7.44 -10.92 6.04
CA GLU A 63 8.79 -10.73 6.60
C GLU A 63 9.70 -11.92 6.30
N GLU A 64 9.21 -13.15 6.47
CA GLU A 64 9.94 -14.37 6.10
C GLU A 64 10.27 -14.40 4.60
N LEU A 65 9.31 -14.00 3.75
CA LEU A 65 9.53 -13.94 2.31
C LEU A 65 10.60 -12.92 1.94
N LYS A 66 10.54 -11.70 2.50
CA LYS A 66 11.55 -10.65 2.31
C LYS A 66 12.94 -11.13 2.71
N ALA A 67 13.07 -11.72 3.89
CA ALA A 67 14.33 -12.24 4.41
C ALA A 67 14.87 -13.40 3.54
N SER A 68 14.00 -14.32 3.10
CA SER A 68 14.42 -15.49 2.30
C SER A 68 14.94 -15.12 0.91
N GLN A 69 14.47 -14.00 0.36
CA GLN A 69 14.84 -13.52 -0.98
C GLN A 69 15.81 -12.33 -0.95
N GLY A 70 16.18 -11.82 0.24
CA GLY A 70 17.04 -10.63 0.37
C GLY A 70 16.39 -9.36 -0.18
N LEU A 71 15.08 -9.21 0.01
CA LEU A 71 14.27 -8.12 -0.54
C LEU A 71 13.91 -7.04 0.49
N GLU A 72 14.49 -7.08 1.69
CA GLU A 72 14.23 -6.10 2.75
C GLU A 72 14.49 -4.67 2.27
N GLU A 73 15.73 -4.36 1.87
CA GLU A 73 16.11 -3.04 1.35
C GLU A 73 15.41 -2.68 0.03
N PRO A 74 15.31 -3.56 -0.98
CA PRO A 74 14.54 -3.29 -2.20
C PRO A 74 13.07 -2.93 -1.98
N VAL A 75 12.40 -3.58 -1.01
CA VAL A 75 11.00 -3.29 -0.67
C VAL A 75 10.91 -1.93 0.02
N ASP A 76 11.78 -1.65 1.00
CA ASP A 76 11.79 -0.39 1.72
C ASP A 76 12.02 0.81 0.79
N ASP A 77 12.99 0.71 -0.11
CA ASP A 77 13.29 1.74 -1.12
C ASP A 77 12.09 1.96 -2.05
N LEU A 78 11.48 0.86 -2.53
CA LEU A 78 10.33 0.95 -3.42
C LEU A 78 9.12 1.58 -2.71
N ARG A 79 8.92 1.30 -1.41
CA ARG A 79 7.86 1.94 -0.62
C ARG A 79 8.10 3.43 -0.46
N ALA A 80 9.32 3.85 -0.16
CA ALA A 80 9.67 5.27 -0.06
C ALA A 80 9.43 6.01 -1.39
N ASP A 81 9.77 5.38 -2.52
CA ASP A 81 9.50 5.92 -3.85
C ASP A 81 8.00 6.03 -4.13
N LEU A 82 7.21 5.00 -3.79
CA LEU A 82 5.76 5.00 -3.93
C LEU A 82 5.10 6.11 -3.10
N ASP A 83 5.51 6.29 -1.86
CA ASP A 83 5.02 7.36 -0.99
C ASP A 83 5.31 8.75 -1.57
N GLY A 84 6.51 8.95 -2.11
CA GLY A 84 6.90 10.19 -2.78
C GLY A 84 6.07 10.48 -4.04
N LEU A 85 5.80 9.46 -4.85
CA LEU A 85 4.98 9.58 -6.07
C LEU A 85 3.52 9.88 -5.74
N VAL A 86 2.96 9.19 -4.74
CA VAL A 86 1.58 9.42 -4.28
C VAL A 86 1.44 10.82 -3.68
N GLY A 87 2.39 11.25 -2.85
CA GLY A 87 2.41 12.61 -2.28
C GLY A 87 2.37 13.69 -3.37
N GLN A 88 3.26 13.60 -4.36
CA GLN A 88 3.28 14.53 -5.50
C GLN A 88 1.99 14.53 -6.33
N PHE A 89 1.31 13.37 -6.42
CA PHE A 89 0.02 13.29 -7.10
C PHE A 89 -1.07 13.99 -6.29
N LEU A 90 -1.11 13.78 -4.97
CA LEU A 90 -2.09 14.40 -4.09
C LEU A 90 -1.94 15.93 -4.06
N ASP A 91 -0.71 16.43 -3.95
CA ASP A 91 -0.43 17.88 -4.01
C ASP A 91 -1.00 18.50 -5.28
N ARG A 92 -0.84 17.84 -6.43
CA ARG A 92 -1.38 18.31 -7.73
C ARG A 92 -2.91 18.27 -7.77
N VAL A 93 -3.54 17.27 -7.15
CA VAL A 93 -5.00 17.19 -7.07
C VAL A 93 -5.55 18.33 -6.22
N GLU A 94 -4.90 18.66 -5.11
CA GLU A 94 -5.30 19.77 -4.22
C GLU A 94 -5.10 21.14 -4.86
N GLU A 95 -4.09 21.31 -5.72
CA GLU A 95 -3.84 22.56 -6.45
C GLU A 95 -4.84 22.85 -7.58
N THR A 96 -5.77 21.92 -7.91
CA THR A 96 -6.80 22.19 -8.90
C THR A 96 -7.85 23.12 -8.28
N PRO A 97 -7.94 24.41 -8.68
CA PRO A 97 -8.90 25.32 -8.10
C PRO A 97 -10.29 24.84 -8.53
N THR A 98 -11.15 24.53 -7.57
CA THR A 98 -12.58 24.28 -7.77
C THR A 98 -13.28 25.58 -8.15
N GLY A 99 -12.91 26.14 -9.30
CA GLY A 99 -13.49 27.34 -9.89
C GLY A 99 -14.66 26.98 -10.79
N TRP A 100 -15.77 26.58 -10.20
CA TRP A 100 -17.08 26.86 -10.78
C TRP A 100 -17.80 27.80 -9.81
N GLU A 101 -17.53 29.10 -9.94
CA GLU A 101 -18.50 30.10 -9.53
C GLU A 101 -19.60 30.09 -10.59
N VAL A 102 -20.81 29.69 -10.17
CA VAL A 102 -22.02 29.84 -10.97
C VAL A 102 -22.16 31.33 -11.24
N ARG A 103 -21.95 31.75 -12.50
CA ARG A 103 -22.39 33.05 -12.98
C ARG A 103 -23.92 33.03 -12.99
N ASP A 104 -24.50 33.47 -11.88
CA ASP A 104 -25.85 34.03 -11.85
C ASP A 104 -25.76 35.42 -12.47
N ASP A 105 -25.75 35.48 -13.80
CA ASP A 105 -26.01 36.72 -14.53
C ASP A 105 -27.54 36.84 -14.69
N ALA A 106 -28.10 37.70 -13.84
CA ALA A 106 -29.51 38.14 -13.81
C ALA A 106 -29.85 39.11 -14.95
#